data_AF-A0A0C5VUJ5-F1
#
_entry.id   AF-A0A0C5VUJ5-F1
#
_cell.length_a   1.000
_cell.length_b   1.000
_cell.length_c   1.000
_cell.angle_alpha   90.00
_cell.angle_beta   90.00
_cell.angle_gamma   90.00
#
_symmetry.space_group_name_H-M   'P 1'
#
loop_
_entity.id
_entity.type
_entity.pdbx_description
1 polymer ?
#
loop_
_entity_poly.entity_id
_entity_poly.type
_entity_poly.pdbx_seq_one_letter_code
_entity_poly.pdbx_strand_id
1 'polypeptide(L)'
;MTTNKTQDISNCLSAPFNDMDGRSPGKWSLCYNQNQNQLSMSINLAPPITSIESTTLQSTIDTDGLKDMIQFLYQVNMAMQQKKDKQSS
;
A
#
# COMPACT_ATOMS: atom_id res chain seq x y z
N MET A 1 18.09 11.48 18.22
CA MET A 1 17.65 12.26 17.05
C MET A 1 17.21 11.28 15.97
N THR A 2 15.92 10.96 15.91
CA THR A 2 15.36 10.14 14.83
C THR A 2 15.30 11.03 13.59
N THR A 3 16.13 10.74 12.60
CA THR A 3 16.06 11.39 11.29
C THR A 3 14.67 11.14 10.70
N ASN A 4 13.81 12.15 10.70
CA ASN A 4 12.64 12.20 9.83
C ASN A 4 13.19 12.21 8.40
N LYS A 5 13.43 11.02 7.83
CA LYS A 5 13.54 10.88 6.38
C LYS A 5 12.15 11.21 5.86
N THR A 6 11.95 12.47 5.47
CA THR A 6 10.80 12.88 4.66
C THR A 6 10.70 11.87 3.53
N GLN A 7 9.66 11.04 3.54
CA GLN A 7 9.46 10.08 2.47
C GLN A 7 9.32 10.88 1.17
N ASP A 8 10.20 10.58 0.22
CA ASP A 8 10.23 11.26 -1.06
C ASP A 8 9.00 10.86 -1.87
N ILE A 9 8.04 11.79 -1.99
CA ILE A 9 6.76 11.59 -2.69
C ILE A 9 6.93 11.49 -4.22
N SER A 10 8.14 11.69 -4.74
CA SER A 10 8.44 11.42 -6.15
C SER A 10 8.52 9.92 -6.45
N ASN A 11 8.65 9.08 -5.43
CA ASN A 11 8.69 7.63 -5.57
C ASN A 11 7.37 7.00 -5.16
N CYS A 12 6.97 5.93 -5.86
CA CYS A 12 5.84 5.10 -5.46
C CYS A 12 6.19 4.27 -4.22
N LEU A 13 5.25 4.17 -3.28
CA LEU A 13 5.29 3.10 -2.28
C LEU A 13 4.85 1.80 -2.96
N SER A 14 5.51 0.69 -2.67
CA SER A 14 5.10 -0.62 -3.19
C SER A 14 5.55 -1.74 -2.28
N ALA A 15 4.79 -2.85 -2.29
CA ALA A 15 5.18 -4.08 -1.63
C ALA A 15 4.62 -5.29 -2.38
N PRO A 16 5.34 -6.43 -2.36
CA PRO A 16 4.80 -7.68 -2.87
C PRO A 16 3.68 -8.19 -1.95
N PHE A 17 2.79 -9.01 -2.51
CA PHE A 17 1.98 -9.89 -1.67
C PHE A 17 2.86 -11.01 -1.11
N ASN A 18 2.48 -11.54 0.05
CA ASN A 18 3.17 -12.69 0.63
C ASN A 18 3.09 -13.89 -0.33
N ASP A 19 4.21 -14.60 -0.48
CA ASP A 19 4.23 -15.81 -1.26
C ASP A 19 3.25 -16.84 -0.69
N MET A 20 2.49 -17.48 -1.57
CA MET A 20 1.64 -18.62 -1.24
C MET A 20 2.10 -19.80 -2.08
N ASP A 21 2.39 -20.93 -1.44
CA ASP A 21 2.84 -22.17 -2.09
C ASP A 21 4.05 -21.98 -3.04
N GLY A 22 5.00 -21.13 -2.65
CA GLY A 22 6.21 -20.84 -3.42
C GLY A 22 5.99 -19.96 -4.66
N ARG A 23 4.85 -19.26 -4.75
CA ARG A 23 4.51 -18.35 -5.85
C ARG A 23 4.21 -16.96 -5.32
N SER A 24 4.77 -15.95 -5.98
CA SER A 24 4.45 -14.56 -5.71
C SER A 24 3.09 -14.20 -6.35
N PRO A 25 2.07 -13.79 -5.57
CA PRO A 25 0.74 -13.48 -6.11
C PRO A 25 0.70 -12.19 -6.92
N GLY A 26 1.77 -11.38 -6.86
CA GLY A 26 1.83 -10.06 -7.45
C GLY A 26 2.29 -9.00 -6.46
N LYS A 27 1.95 -7.74 -6.73
CA LYS A 27 2.35 -6.58 -5.92
C LYS A 27 1.31 -5.47 -5.96
N TRP A 28 1.33 -4.62 -4.94
CA TRP A 28 0.61 -3.35 -4.96
C TRP A 28 1.57 -2.17 -4.97
N SER A 29 1.09 -1.04 -5.49
CA SER A 29 1.81 0.24 -5.45
C SER A 29 0.86 1.42 -5.23
N LEU A 30 1.38 2.48 -4.61
CA LEU A 30 0.70 3.76 -4.40
C LEU A 30 1.64 4.88 -4.85
N CYS A 31 1.22 5.63 -5.87
CA CYS A 31 2.03 6.68 -6.51
C CYS A 31 1.31 8.02 -6.48
N TYR A 32 1.99 9.11 -6.13
CA TYR A 32 1.43 10.45 -6.27
C TYR A 32 1.63 10.98 -7.68
N ASN A 33 0.54 11.32 -8.35
CA ASN A 33 0.56 12.00 -9.63
C ASN A 33 0.39 13.51 -9.40
N GLN A 34 1.49 14.25 -9.52
CA GLN A 34 1.50 15.71 -9.35
C GLN A 34 0.64 16.44 -10.38
N ASN A 35 0.61 15.96 -11.63
CA ASN A 35 -0.14 16.61 -12.71
C ASN A 35 -1.65 16.57 -12.48
N GLN A 36 -2.12 15.47 -11.87
CA GLN A 36 -3.53 15.27 -11.57
C GLN A 36 -3.87 15.55 -10.09
N ASN A 37 -2.86 15.91 -9.29
CA ASN A 37 -2.96 16.10 -7.84
C ASN A 37 -3.73 14.97 -7.11
N GLN A 38 -3.41 13.72 -7.44
CA GLN A 38 -4.11 12.55 -6.90
C GLN A 38 -3.16 11.37 -6.73
N LEU A 39 -3.49 10.47 -5.81
CA LEU A 39 -2.81 9.20 -5.66
C LEU A 39 -3.40 8.16 -6.60
N SER A 40 -2.56 7.32 -7.19
CA SER A 40 -2.95 6.13 -7.92
C SER A 40 -2.55 4.90 -7.12
N MET A 41 -3.52 4.08 -6.76
CA MET A 41 -3.30 2.74 -6.22
C MET A 41 -3.42 1.72 -7.35
N SER A 42 -2.41 0.85 -7.49
CA SER A 42 -2.43 -0.22 -8.48
C SER A 42 -2.14 -1.55 -7.80
N ILE A 43 -2.91 -2.57 -8.16
CA ILE A 43 -2.69 -3.96 -7.76
C ILE A 43 -2.45 -4.76 -9.02
N ASN A 44 -1.24 -5.28 -9.16
CA ASN A 44 -0.84 -6.13 -10.28
C ASN A 44 -0.88 -7.57 -9.79
N LEU A 45 -1.84 -8.35 -10.27
CA LEU A 45 -1.96 -9.76 -9.94
C LEU A 45 -1.15 -10.60 -10.93
N ALA A 46 -0.39 -11.55 -10.40
CA ALA A 46 0.26 -12.55 -11.23
C ALA A 46 -0.81 -13.37 -11.96
N PRO A 47 -0.63 -13.68 -13.24
CA PRO A 47 -1.59 -14.47 -13.98
C PRO A 47 -1.70 -15.89 -13.39
N PRO A 48 -2.90 -16.50 -13.43
CA PRO A 48 -3.06 -17.93 -13.17
C PRO A 48 -2.13 -18.74 -14.07
N ILE A 49 -1.72 -19.95 -13.65
CA ILE A 49 -0.84 -20.86 -14.43
C ILE A 49 -1.36 -21.09 -15.86
N THR A 50 -2.68 -21.03 -16.01
CA THR A 50 -3.40 -21.28 -17.26
C THR A 50 -3.56 -20.05 -18.14
N SER A 51 -3.07 -18.88 -17.73
CA SER A 51 -3.20 -17.61 -18.46
C SER A 51 -1.86 -16.88 -18.53
N ILE A 52 -1.68 -16.09 -19.59
CA ILE A 52 -0.51 -15.21 -19.78
C ILE A 52 -0.87 -13.76 -19.43
N GLU A 53 -2.16 -13.47 -19.23
CA GLU A 53 -2.66 -12.11 -19.04
C GLU A 53 -2.68 -11.73 -17.57
N SER A 54 -1.85 -10.75 -17.20
CA SER A 54 -1.89 -10.12 -15.88
C SER A 54 -3.09 -9.18 -15.77
N THR A 55 -3.87 -9.30 -14.72
CA THR A 55 -4.92 -8.32 -14.40
C THR A 55 -4.35 -7.23 -13.51
N THR A 56 -4.55 -5.98 -13.92
CA THR A 56 -4.25 -4.80 -13.10
C THR A 56 -5.54 -4.17 -12.62
N LEU A 57 -5.71 -4.08 -11.31
CA LEU A 57 -6.76 -3.27 -10.70
C LEU A 57 -6.17 -1.90 -10.35
N GLN A 58 -6.90 -0.84 -10.69
CA GLN A 58 -6.46 0.52 -10.42
C GLN A 58 -7.57 1.33 -9.76
N SER A 59 -7.19 2.17 -8.82
CA SER A 59 -8.05 3.15 -8.18
C SER A 59 -7.31 4.47 -8.03
N THR A 60 -8.04 5.57 -8.06
CA THR A 60 -7.51 6.92 -7.79
C THR A 60 -8.06 7.43 -6.46
N ILE A 61 -7.23 8.12 -5.70
CA ILE A 61 -7.57 8.70 -4.41
C ILE A 61 -7.27 10.19 -4.50
N ASP A 62 -8.31 11.01 -4.37
CA ASP A 62 -8.20 12.46 -4.35
C ASP A 62 -7.81 12.98 -2.95
N THR A 63 -7.89 14.30 -2.76
CA THR A 63 -7.48 14.93 -1.50
C THR A 63 -8.37 14.54 -0.32
N ASP A 64 -9.68 14.42 -0.53
CA ASP A 64 -10.63 14.05 0.52
C ASP A 64 -10.47 12.56 0.87
N GLY A 65 -10.37 11.69 -0.13
CA GLY A 65 -10.07 10.27 0.09
C GLY A 65 -8.72 10.04 0.78
N LEU A 66 -7.71 10.85 0.48
CA LEU A 66 -6.41 10.80 1.16
C LEU A 66 -6.55 11.19 2.64
N LYS A 67 -7.33 12.22 2.95
CA LYS A 67 -7.58 12.64 4.33
C LYS A 67 -8.26 11.53 5.14
N ASP A 68 -9.28 10.90 4.58
CA ASP A 68 -9.97 9.77 5.22
C ASP A 68 -9.02 8.58 5.41
N MET A 69 -8.19 8.29 4.41
CA MET A 69 -7.18 7.23 4.48
C MET A 69 -6.15 7.50 5.59
N ILE A 70 -5.65 8.73 5.74
CA ILE A 70 -4.72 9.10 6.81
C ILE A 70 -5.36 8.87 8.19
N GLN A 71 -6.60 9.30 8.38
CA GLN A 71 -7.31 9.10 9.65
C GLN A 71 -7.48 7.62 9.97
N PHE A 72 -7.90 6.82 8.99
CA PHE A 72 -8.04 5.37 9.14
C PHE A 72 -6.70 4.70 9.49
N LEU A 73 -5.64 5.00 8.74
CA LEU A 73 -4.30 4.41 8.96
C LEU A 73 -3.72 4.77 10.34
N TYR A 74 -3.99 5.99 10.83
CA TYR A 74 -3.61 6.38 12.18
C TYR A 74 -4.29 5.49 13.24
N GLN A 75 -5.59 5.26 13.12
CA GLN A 75 -6.35 4.39 14.04
C GLN A 75 -5.85 2.94 13.97
N VAL A 76 -5.58 2.42 12.77
CA VAL A 76 -5.00 1.08 12.57
C VAL A 76 -3.64 0.95 13.26
N ASN A 77 -2.75 1.93 13.09
CA ASN A 77 -1.44 1.93 13.73
C ASN A 77 -1.54 1.89 15.26
N MET A 78 -2.42 2.72 15.85
CA MET A 78 -2.66 2.68 17.30
C MET A 78 -3.13 1.30 17.79
N ALA A 79 -4.08 0.69 17.07
CA ALA A 79 -4.58 -0.65 17.42
C ALA A 79 -3.50 -1.74 17.31
N MET A 80 -2.61 -1.65 16.31
CA MET A 80 -1.48 -2.57 16.16
C MET A 80 -0.47 -2.46 17.30
N GLN A 81 -0.20 -1.24 17.78
CA GLN A 81 0.70 -1.00 18.92
C GLN A 81 0.11 -1.58 20.22
N GLN A 82 -1.16 -1.28 20.52
CA GLN A 82 -1.84 -1.80 21.71
C GLN A 82 -1.87 -3.34 21.77
N LYS A 83 -1.99 -4.02 20.62
CA LYS A 83 -1.91 -5.49 20.55
C LYS A 83 -0.51 -6.01 20.89
N LYS A 84 0.55 -5.35 20.44
CA LYS A 84 1.93 -5.75 20.76
C LYS A 84 2.23 -5.64 22.25
N ASP A 85 1.73 -4.58 22.89
CA ASP A 85 1.95 -4.36 24.33
C ASP A 85 1.25 -5.43 25.17
N LYS A 86 0.04 -5.84 24.78
CA LYS A 86 -0.71 -6.94 25.42
C LYS A 86 -0.12 -8.33 25.20
N GLN A 87 0.63 -8.55 24.11
CA GLN A 87 1.32 -9.83 23.86
C GLN A 87 2.67 -9.93 24.59
N SER A 88 3.18 -8.81 25.11
CA SER A 88 4.47 -8.71 25.79
C SER A 88 4.33 -8.64 27.32
N SER A 89 3.11 -8.72 27.85
CA SER A 89 2.76 -8.75 29.28
C SER A 89 2.21 -10.11 29.66
#